data_AF-A0A3B8X144-F1
#
_entry.id   AF-A0A3B8X144-F1
#
_cell.length_a   1.000
_cell.length_b   1.000
_cell.length_c   1.000
_cell.angle_alpha   90.00
_cell.angle_beta   90.00
_cell.angle_gamma   90.00
#
_symmetry.space_group_name_H-M   'P 1'
#
loop_
_entity.id
_entity.type
_entity.pdbx_description
1 polymer ?
#
loop_
_entity_poly.entity_id
_entity_poly.type
_entity_poly.pdbx_seq_one_letter_code
_entity_poly.pdbx_strand_id
1 'polypeptide(L)'
;EPQLEPQLEWLLRVTAEPLQQLSDRQVHQLLTVHLDDYLKYVKNGLGDIGAGRAAIDLPPKQLFQQTGEAGDFRVMPCVRTAADGRVHKTVKLVGTNKVGIQVADQITVGKACYLEPEENFISHQFDACLLSSIRTGACAAIAADYLLDPATFEPTRFAPATSDSSGRDAMTLTLVGAGRVGLYTAWCLSRFFTFSQINVVDRQTERAEALCGFLQTLLPDCRSDVAGSINDCDSRLLVLATDSTRPIFNPDELQPPRLGTNPLGPDQLP
;
A
#
# COMPACT_ATOMS: atom_id res chain seq x y z
N GLU A 1 11.29 32.77 -18.06
CA GLU A 1 12.65 32.18 -18.13
C GLU A 1 13.59 33.22 -18.72
N PRO A 2 14.88 33.22 -18.36
CA PRO A 2 15.86 34.06 -19.03
C PRO A 2 15.88 33.73 -20.52
N GLN A 3 15.76 34.75 -21.38
CA GLN A 3 15.78 34.57 -22.83
C GLN A 3 17.23 34.53 -23.32
N LEU A 4 17.55 33.56 -24.17
CA LEU A 4 18.82 33.50 -24.88
C LEU A 4 18.71 34.30 -26.19
N GLU A 5 19.83 34.76 -26.74
CA GLU A 5 19.79 35.39 -28.07
C GLU A 5 19.35 34.37 -29.13
N PRO A 6 18.49 34.72 -30.11
CA PRO A 6 17.91 33.76 -31.06
C PRO A 6 18.94 32.95 -31.87
N GLN A 7 20.08 33.56 -32.20
CA GLN A 7 21.17 32.86 -32.89
C GLN A 7 21.80 31.78 -31.99
N LEU A 8 21.90 32.06 -30.70
CA LEU A 8 22.41 31.12 -29.71
C LEU A 8 21.37 30.00 -29.45
N GLU A 9 20.08 30.32 -29.36
CA GLU A 9 19.00 29.31 -29.25
C GLU A 9 19.01 28.33 -30.43
N TRP A 10 19.12 28.84 -31.66
CA TRP A 10 19.20 28.01 -32.85
C TRP A 10 20.46 27.14 -32.87
N LEU A 11 21.62 27.71 -32.50
CA LEU A 11 22.89 26.99 -32.42
C LEU A 11 22.84 25.87 -31.36
N LEU A 12 22.25 26.15 -30.20
CA LEU A 12 22.11 25.22 -29.09
C LEU A 12 20.97 24.21 -29.28
N ARG A 13 20.10 24.42 -30.26
CA ARG A 13 18.92 23.57 -30.56
C ARG A 13 18.02 23.41 -29.34
N VAL A 14 17.84 24.49 -28.59
CA VAL A 14 17.03 24.48 -27.36
C VAL A 14 15.60 24.10 -27.71
N THR A 15 15.20 22.91 -27.28
CA THR A 15 13.83 22.38 -27.42
C THR A 15 13.39 21.86 -26.07
N ALA A 16 12.18 22.23 -25.64
CA ALA A 16 11.63 21.73 -24.39
C ALA A 16 11.12 20.31 -24.57
N GLU A 17 11.48 19.42 -23.64
CA GLU A 17 10.88 18.10 -23.54
C GLU A 17 9.41 18.23 -23.06
N PRO A 18 8.45 17.51 -23.66
CA PRO A 18 7.10 17.44 -23.13
C PRO A 18 7.10 16.85 -21.72
N LEU A 19 6.51 17.56 -20.74
CA LEU A 19 6.48 17.11 -19.36
C LEU A 19 5.11 17.40 -18.71
N GLN A 20 4.50 16.35 -18.15
CA GLN A 20 3.34 16.47 -17.27
C GLN A 20 3.73 16.22 -15.82
N GLN A 21 3.38 17.16 -14.93
CA GLN A 21 3.60 17.01 -13.49
C GLN A 21 2.29 16.73 -12.76
N LEU A 22 2.30 15.72 -11.89
CA LEU A 22 1.17 15.33 -11.06
C LEU A 22 1.53 15.46 -9.58
N SER A 23 0.77 16.29 -8.88
CA SER A 23 0.89 16.44 -7.43
C SER A 23 0.34 15.24 -6.68
N ASP A 24 0.71 15.11 -5.40
CA ASP A 24 0.18 14.07 -4.51
C ASP A 24 -1.37 14.10 -4.47
N ARG A 25 -1.98 15.29 -4.50
CA ARG A 25 -3.45 15.43 -4.52
C ARG A 25 -4.07 14.85 -5.78
N GLN A 26 -3.48 15.12 -6.94
CA GLN A 26 -3.96 14.57 -8.22
C GLN A 26 -3.76 13.06 -8.26
N VAL A 27 -2.60 12.56 -7.79
CA VAL A 27 -2.33 11.12 -7.67
C VAL A 27 -3.38 10.45 -6.77
N HIS A 28 -3.67 11.01 -5.60
CA HIS A 28 -4.70 10.51 -4.70
C HIS A 28 -6.04 10.44 -5.41
N GLN A 29 -6.52 11.55 -5.97
CA GLN A 29 -7.82 11.61 -6.63
C GLN A 29 -7.96 10.59 -7.76
N LEU A 30 -6.98 10.53 -8.67
CA LEU A 30 -7.03 9.61 -9.80
C LEU A 30 -7.09 8.15 -9.36
N LEU A 31 -6.28 7.77 -8.37
CA LEU A 31 -6.20 6.38 -7.92
C LEU A 31 -7.35 5.97 -6.99
N THR A 32 -7.95 6.89 -6.24
CA THR A 32 -9.08 6.56 -5.35
C THR A 32 -10.43 6.59 -6.06
N VAL A 33 -10.62 7.48 -7.04
CA VAL A 33 -11.84 7.50 -7.88
C VAL A 33 -11.94 6.23 -8.74
N HIS A 34 -10.79 5.73 -9.23
CA HIS A 34 -10.71 4.52 -10.06
C HIS A 34 -10.06 3.35 -9.32
N LEU A 35 -10.31 3.22 -8.02
CA LEU A 35 -9.59 2.26 -7.18
C LEU A 35 -9.73 0.81 -7.66
N ASP A 36 -10.92 0.41 -8.09
CA ASP A 36 -11.17 -0.95 -8.57
C ASP A 36 -10.40 -1.25 -9.87
N ASP A 37 -10.42 -0.30 -10.81
CA ASP A 37 -9.65 -0.40 -12.06
C ASP A 37 -8.15 -0.43 -11.79
N TYR A 38 -7.67 0.38 -10.84
CA TYR A 38 -6.27 0.38 -10.42
C TYR A 38 -5.85 -0.97 -9.82
N LEU A 39 -6.63 -1.52 -8.89
CA LEU A 39 -6.34 -2.82 -8.27
C LEU A 39 -6.38 -3.94 -9.30
N LYS A 40 -7.36 -3.93 -10.21
CA LYS A 40 -7.45 -4.87 -11.32
C LYS A 40 -6.24 -4.77 -12.25
N TYR A 41 -5.81 -3.55 -12.60
CA TYR A 41 -4.61 -3.32 -13.42
C TYR A 41 -3.36 -3.92 -12.76
N VAL A 42 -3.16 -3.67 -11.45
CA VAL A 42 -2.01 -4.20 -10.71
C VAL A 42 -2.08 -5.73 -10.61
N LYS A 43 -3.23 -6.29 -10.22
CA LYS A 43 -3.43 -7.74 -10.09
C LYS A 43 -3.22 -8.48 -11.42
N ASN A 44 -3.78 -7.96 -12.51
CA ASN A 44 -3.59 -8.53 -13.84
C ASN A 44 -2.12 -8.44 -14.28
N GLY A 45 -1.47 -7.29 -14.06
CA GLY A 45 -0.06 -7.11 -14.40
C GLY A 45 0.86 -8.09 -13.66
N LEU A 46 0.62 -8.31 -12.37
CA LEU A 46 1.33 -9.32 -11.58
C LEU A 46 1.04 -10.74 -12.08
N GLY A 47 -0.22 -11.05 -12.41
CA GLY A 47 -0.62 -12.33 -12.98
C GLY A 47 0.03 -12.61 -14.34
N ASP A 48 0.14 -11.61 -15.21
CA ASP A 48 0.82 -11.73 -16.50
C ASP A 48 2.33 -11.98 -16.35
N ILE A 49 2.96 -11.33 -15.37
CA ILE A 49 4.37 -11.57 -15.03
C ILE A 49 4.53 -13.00 -14.52
N GLY A 50 3.70 -13.43 -13.56
CA GLY A 50 3.74 -14.78 -13.00
C GLY A 50 3.49 -15.88 -14.03
N ALA A 51 2.67 -15.60 -15.05
CA ALA A 51 2.39 -16.51 -16.15
C ALA A 51 3.40 -16.42 -17.32
N GLY A 52 4.42 -15.58 -17.23
CA GLY A 52 5.41 -15.38 -18.30
C GLY A 52 4.88 -14.68 -19.56
N ARG A 53 3.70 -14.05 -19.49
CA ARG A 53 3.14 -13.24 -20.60
C ARG A 53 3.69 -11.83 -20.64
N ALA A 54 4.18 -11.33 -19.51
CA ALA A 54 4.83 -10.03 -19.38
C ALA A 54 6.25 -10.21 -18.83
N ALA A 55 7.15 -9.30 -19.20
CA ALA A 55 8.51 -9.27 -18.68
C ALA A 55 8.69 -8.06 -17.75
N ILE A 56 9.51 -8.24 -16.72
CA ILE A 56 9.90 -7.17 -15.82
C ILE A 56 11.41 -7.24 -15.58
N ASP A 57 12.07 -6.11 -15.75
CA ASP A 57 13.43 -5.87 -15.31
C ASP A 57 13.40 -4.89 -14.13
N LEU A 58 13.91 -5.37 -13.00
CA LEU A 58 14.03 -4.62 -11.75
C LEU A 58 15.50 -4.55 -11.37
N PRO A 59 16.29 -3.62 -11.96
CA PRO A 59 17.67 -3.44 -11.56
C PRO A 59 17.76 -3.15 -10.06
N PRO A 60 18.85 -3.56 -9.40
CA PRO A 60 19.01 -3.35 -7.96
C PRO A 60 18.76 -1.90 -7.56
N LYS A 61 17.93 -1.71 -6.53
CA LYS A 61 17.74 -0.39 -5.90
C LYS A 61 19.10 0.15 -5.47
N GLN A 62 19.47 1.32 -5.98
CA GLN A 62 20.66 2.02 -5.53
C GLN A 62 20.31 2.80 -4.27
N LEU A 63 21.11 2.65 -3.21
CA LEU A 63 20.96 3.31 -1.93
C LEU A 63 22.20 4.17 -1.69
N PHE A 64 21.96 5.44 -1.40
CA PHE A 64 23.00 6.42 -1.12
C PHE A 64 22.76 6.95 0.28
N GLN A 65 23.73 6.73 1.16
CA GLN A 65 23.71 7.20 2.53
C GLN A 65 25.01 7.95 2.80
N GLN A 66 24.90 9.19 3.26
CA GLN A 66 26.05 9.99 3.63
C GLN A 66 26.38 9.77 5.11
N THR A 67 27.67 9.63 5.42
CA THR A 67 28.14 9.48 6.79
C THR A 67 27.68 10.66 7.65
N GLY A 68 27.01 10.36 8.76
CA GLY A 68 26.49 11.37 9.69
C GLY A 68 25.08 11.87 9.40
N GLU A 69 24.47 11.46 8.28
CA GLU A 69 23.07 11.77 8.00
C GLU A 69 22.13 10.69 8.53
N ALA A 70 20.99 11.11 9.08
CA ALA A 70 19.95 10.21 9.59
C ALA A 70 19.07 9.62 8.47
N GLY A 71 19.20 10.11 7.24
CA GLY A 71 18.42 9.72 6.08
C GLY A 71 19.23 8.99 5.03
N ASP A 72 18.58 8.73 3.91
CA ASP A 72 19.16 8.17 2.70
C ASP A 72 18.42 8.74 1.49
N PHE A 73 18.98 8.56 0.29
CA PHE A 73 18.20 8.61 -0.94
C PHE A 73 18.42 7.38 -1.81
N ARG A 74 17.43 7.10 -2.64
CA ARG A 74 17.30 5.83 -3.37
C ARG A 74 16.86 6.08 -4.79
N VAL A 75 17.45 5.32 -5.71
CA VAL A 75 17.04 5.25 -7.11
C VAL A 75 16.50 3.84 -7.37
N MET A 76 15.27 3.77 -7.86
CA MET A 76 14.54 2.51 -8.12
C MET A 76 14.05 2.49 -9.57
N PRO A 77 14.88 2.08 -10.54
CA PRO A 77 14.46 1.92 -11.92
C PRO A 77 13.62 0.65 -12.10
N CYS A 78 12.75 0.65 -13.11
CA CYS A 78 11.96 -0.49 -13.51
C CYS A 78 11.62 -0.37 -15.00
N VAL A 79 11.84 -1.45 -15.75
CA VAL A 79 11.36 -1.60 -17.12
C VAL A 79 10.39 -2.78 -17.16
N ARG A 80 9.19 -2.56 -17.69
CA ARG A 80 8.18 -3.60 -17.85
C ARG A 80 7.73 -3.66 -19.29
N THR A 81 7.71 -4.86 -19.86
CA THR A 81 7.01 -5.15 -21.11
C THR A 81 5.69 -5.83 -20.77
N ALA A 82 4.57 -5.18 -21.06
CA ALA A 82 3.24 -5.70 -20.84
C ALA A 82 2.91 -6.87 -21.80
N ALA A 83 1.83 -7.60 -21.52
CA ALA A 83 1.42 -8.75 -22.33
C ALA A 83 1.04 -8.40 -23.78
N ASP A 84 0.68 -7.14 -24.04
CA ASP A 84 0.40 -6.61 -25.38
C ASP A 84 1.65 -6.04 -26.08
N GLY A 85 2.84 -6.21 -25.50
CA GLY A 85 4.11 -5.74 -26.03
C GLY A 85 4.46 -4.29 -25.69
N ARG A 86 3.57 -3.52 -25.04
CA ARG A 86 3.89 -2.14 -24.63
C ARG A 86 5.00 -2.11 -23.58
N VAL A 87 5.96 -1.21 -23.78
CA VAL A 87 7.08 -1.01 -22.85
C VAL A 87 6.78 0.17 -21.94
N HIS A 88 7.00 -0.01 -20.64
CA HIS A 88 6.92 1.02 -19.62
C HIS A 88 8.29 1.17 -18.96
N LYS A 89 8.83 2.39 -18.96
CA LYS A 89 10.10 2.73 -18.31
C LYS A 89 9.81 3.70 -17.18
N THR A 90 10.19 3.34 -15.96
CA THR A 90 9.94 4.18 -14.79
C THR A 90 11.17 4.22 -13.90
N VAL A 91 11.32 5.32 -13.17
CA VAL A 91 12.30 5.44 -12.10
C VAL A 91 11.68 6.17 -10.93
N LYS A 92 11.90 5.67 -9.72
CA LYS A 92 11.54 6.39 -8.50
C LYS A 92 12.80 6.86 -7.79
N LEU A 93 12.94 8.17 -7.65
CA LEU A 93 13.97 8.83 -6.86
C LEU A 93 13.33 9.33 -5.56
N VAL A 94 13.67 8.70 -4.43
CA VAL A 94 13.07 9.04 -3.13
C VAL A 94 14.10 9.03 -2.02
N GLY A 95 13.90 9.88 -1.01
CA GLY A 95 14.70 9.91 0.20
C GLY A 95 13.92 9.61 1.46
N THR A 96 14.62 9.13 2.49
CA THR A 96 14.11 9.02 3.85
C THR A 96 14.33 10.35 4.58
N ASN A 97 13.26 11.13 4.74
CA ASN A 97 13.31 12.42 5.41
C ASN A 97 13.05 12.24 6.92
N LYS A 98 14.12 11.98 7.67
CA LYS A 98 14.10 11.90 9.14
C LYS A 98 14.12 13.26 9.83
N VAL A 99 14.62 14.30 9.16
CA VAL A 99 14.79 15.65 9.72
C VAL A 99 13.45 16.39 9.76
N GLY A 100 12.64 16.32 8.70
CA GLY A 100 11.26 16.76 8.73
C GLY A 100 11.02 18.28 8.90
N ILE A 101 12.04 19.13 8.70
CA ILE A 101 11.91 20.58 8.93
C ILE A 101 11.13 21.27 7.81
N GLN A 102 11.55 21.09 6.55
CA GLN A 102 10.91 21.76 5.41
C GLN A 102 9.67 21.02 4.90
N VAL A 103 9.72 19.68 4.93
CA VAL A 103 8.62 18.81 4.53
C VAL A 103 8.23 17.97 5.74
N ALA A 104 7.45 18.58 6.63
CA ALA A 104 6.99 17.94 7.87
C ALA A 104 6.10 16.71 7.58
N ASP A 105 6.12 15.75 8.49
CA ASP A 105 5.31 14.52 8.47
C ASP A 105 5.47 13.60 7.24
N GLN A 106 6.45 13.87 6.37
CA GLN A 106 6.76 13.00 5.24
C GLN A 106 8.06 12.21 5.46
N ILE A 107 7.92 10.95 5.90
CA ILE A 107 9.06 10.03 6.06
C ILE A 107 9.73 9.71 4.71
N THR A 108 8.95 9.61 3.64
CA THR A 108 9.48 9.43 2.27
C THR A 108 9.14 10.66 1.46
N VAL A 109 10.14 11.25 0.79
CA VAL A 109 9.99 12.41 -0.10
C VAL A 109 10.63 12.10 -1.45
N GLY A 110 10.14 12.67 -2.53
CA GLY A 110 10.75 12.51 -3.85
C GLY A 110 9.74 12.36 -4.98
N LYS A 111 10.22 11.86 -6.12
CA LYS A 111 9.46 11.81 -7.37
C LYS A 111 9.53 10.43 -8.01
N ALA A 112 8.44 10.03 -8.64
CA ALA A 112 8.45 8.96 -9.62
C ALA A 112 8.40 9.60 -11.00
N CYS A 113 9.13 9.05 -11.96
CA CYS A 113 9.16 9.52 -13.33
C CYS A 113 8.77 8.38 -14.25
N TYR A 114 7.96 8.69 -15.26
CA TYR A 114 7.69 7.83 -16.40
C TYR A 114 8.48 8.38 -17.59
N LEU A 115 9.25 7.51 -18.22
CA LEU A 115 10.05 7.86 -19.39
C LEU A 115 9.27 7.48 -20.65
N GLU A 116 9.30 8.36 -21.64
CA GLU A 116 8.81 8.03 -22.98
C GLU A 116 9.60 6.79 -23.50
N PRO A 117 8.93 5.69 -23.90
CA PRO A 117 9.62 4.43 -24.18
C PRO A 117 10.59 4.44 -25.37
N GLU A 118 10.41 5.31 -26.36
CA GLU A 118 11.21 5.37 -27.59
C GLU A 118 12.36 6.37 -27.46
N GLU A 119 12.05 7.61 -27.05
CA GLU A 119 12.98 8.74 -26.96
C GLU A 119 13.65 8.89 -25.58
N ASN A 120 13.15 8.20 -24.55
CA ASN A 120 13.72 8.12 -23.19
C ASN A 120 13.74 9.42 -22.37
N PHE A 121 13.09 10.49 -22.83
CA PHE A 121 12.89 11.69 -22.00
C PHE A 121 11.84 11.43 -20.91
N ILE A 122 11.82 12.28 -19.87
CA ILE A 122 10.81 12.18 -18.80
C ILE A 122 9.53 12.85 -19.29
N SER A 123 8.53 12.04 -19.65
CA SER A 123 7.23 12.56 -20.09
C SER A 123 6.30 12.88 -18.91
N HIS A 124 6.43 12.15 -17.80
CA HIS A 124 5.60 12.40 -16.62
C HIS A 124 6.43 12.35 -15.34
N GLN A 125 6.07 13.22 -14.41
CA GLN A 125 6.64 13.29 -13.07
C GLN A 125 5.53 13.32 -12.03
N PHE A 126 5.61 12.43 -11.05
CA PHE A 126 4.62 12.27 -9.98
C PHE A 126 5.28 12.60 -8.65
N ASP A 127 4.59 13.32 -7.78
CA ASP A 127 4.91 13.27 -6.36
C ASP A 127 4.83 11.83 -5.88
N ALA A 128 5.94 11.32 -5.33
CA ALA A 128 6.05 9.90 -5.06
C ALA A 128 5.32 9.47 -3.79
N CYS A 129 4.90 10.40 -2.94
CA CYS A 129 4.60 10.04 -1.56
C CYS A 129 3.27 9.29 -1.43
N LEU A 130 2.20 9.83 -2.01
CA LEU A 130 0.90 9.15 -2.01
C LEU A 130 0.91 7.97 -2.99
N LEU A 131 1.58 8.09 -4.14
CA LEU A 131 1.77 6.97 -5.07
C LEU A 131 2.45 5.77 -4.41
N SER A 132 3.52 6.01 -3.66
CA SER A 132 4.25 4.96 -2.94
C SER A 132 3.43 4.38 -1.79
N SER A 133 2.55 5.17 -1.16
CA SER A 133 1.70 4.70 -0.06
C SER A 133 0.58 3.81 -0.58
N ILE A 134 -0.17 4.26 -1.59
CA ILE A 134 -1.30 3.49 -2.13
C ILE A 134 -0.86 2.20 -2.82
N ARG A 135 0.24 2.22 -3.59
CA ARG A 135 0.76 0.98 -4.19
C ARG A 135 1.21 -0.03 -3.13
N THR A 136 1.66 0.43 -1.96
CA THR A 136 2.05 -0.46 -0.86
C THR A 136 0.80 -1.10 -0.25
N GLY A 137 -0.26 -0.31 -0.03
CA GLY A 137 -1.56 -0.83 0.41
C GLY A 137 -2.20 -1.79 -0.60
N ALA A 138 -2.13 -1.47 -1.90
CA ALA A 138 -2.61 -2.34 -2.96
C ALA A 138 -1.88 -3.69 -3.00
N CYS A 139 -0.55 -3.69 -2.87
CA CYS A 139 0.23 -4.94 -2.78
C CYS A 139 -0.19 -5.78 -1.56
N ALA A 140 -0.37 -5.16 -0.39
CA ALA A 140 -0.83 -5.86 0.81
C ALA A 140 -2.24 -6.45 0.61
N ALA A 141 -3.15 -5.69 0.01
CA ALA A 141 -4.52 -6.14 -0.25
C ALA A 141 -4.59 -7.30 -1.26
N ILE A 142 -3.85 -7.20 -2.38
CA ILE A 142 -3.77 -8.26 -3.38
C ILE A 142 -3.12 -9.52 -2.78
N ALA A 143 -2.08 -9.37 -1.96
CA ALA A 143 -1.46 -10.51 -1.28
C ALA A 143 -2.46 -11.19 -0.33
N ALA A 144 -3.21 -10.42 0.46
CA ALA A 144 -4.24 -10.96 1.35
C ALA A 144 -5.34 -11.69 0.56
N ASP A 145 -5.80 -11.14 -0.56
CA ASP A 145 -6.78 -11.76 -1.45
C ASP A 145 -6.35 -13.15 -1.94
N TYR A 146 -5.07 -13.33 -2.31
CA TYR A 146 -4.55 -14.66 -2.67
C TYR A 146 -4.29 -15.58 -1.47
N LEU A 147 -3.79 -15.04 -0.36
CA LEU A 147 -3.38 -15.85 0.80
C LEU A 147 -4.56 -16.28 1.68
N LEU A 148 -5.68 -15.56 1.61
CA LEU A 148 -6.90 -15.85 2.37
C LEU A 148 -8.00 -16.45 1.48
N ASP A 149 -7.68 -16.82 0.24
CA ASP A 149 -8.62 -17.49 -0.67
C ASP A 149 -9.03 -18.85 -0.07
N PRO A 150 -10.33 -19.08 0.22
CA PRO A 150 -10.84 -20.33 0.77
C PRO A 150 -10.47 -21.58 -0.06
N ALA A 151 -10.20 -21.43 -1.37
CA ALA A 151 -9.76 -22.54 -2.21
C ALA A 151 -8.31 -22.98 -1.94
N THR A 152 -7.51 -22.10 -1.32
CA THR A 152 -6.10 -22.34 -0.97
C THR A 152 -5.86 -22.45 0.53
N PHE A 153 -6.85 -22.05 1.34
CA PHE A 153 -6.78 -22.04 2.80
C PHE A 153 -7.51 -23.26 3.39
N GLU A 154 -6.76 -24.15 4.04
CA GLU A 154 -7.31 -25.26 4.83
C GLU A 154 -8.35 -24.71 5.85
N PRO A 155 -9.61 -25.19 5.88
CA PRO A 155 -10.70 -24.60 6.67
C PRO A 155 -10.53 -24.65 8.19
N THR A 156 -9.43 -25.19 8.71
CA THR A 156 -9.39 -25.76 10.06
C THR A 156 -8.85 -24.86 11.17
N ARG A 157 -8.44 -23.61 10.90
CA ARG A 157 -7.87 -22.75 11.96
C ARG A 157 -8.59 -21.44 12.24
N PHE A 158 -9.46 -20.98 11.35
CA PHE A 158 -10.14 -19.69 11.51
C PHE A 158 -11.50 -19.72 10.78
N ALA A 159 -12.51 -20.40 11.32
CA ALA A 159 -13.91 -20.23 10.89
C ALA A 159 -14.61 -19.11 11.71
N PRO A 160 -15.31 -18.14 11.11
CA PRO A 160 -16.23 -17.23 11.80
C PRO A 160 -17.71 -17.58 11.61
N ALA A 161 -18.54 -16.85 12.35
CA ALA A 161 -19.89 -17.22 12.77
C ALA A 161 -21.04 -16.61 11.94
N THR A 162 -20.79 -15.83 10.88
CA THR A 162 -21.88 -15.23 10.08
C THR A 162 -21.45 -14.89 8.66
N SER A 163 -22.15 -15.51 7.70
CA SER A 163 -22.03 -15.27 6.26
C SER A 163 -22.85 -14.06 5.81
N ASP A 164 -22.30 -13.23 4.92
CA ASP A 164 -23.09 -12.25 4.18
C ASP A 164 -23.92 -12.90 3.05
N SER A 165 -24.72 -12.11 2.34
CA SER A 165 -25.56 -12.57 1.22
C SER A 165 -24.78 -13.10 0.00
N SER A 166 -23.46 -12.94 -0.02
CA SER A 166 -22.54 -13.55 -1.00
C SER A 166 -21.89 -14.83 -0.49
N GLY A 167 -22.22 -15.27 0.73
CA GLY A 167 -21.67 -16.46 1.37
C GLY A 167 -20.26 -16.27 1.94
N ARG A 168 -19.75 -15.03 2.02
CA ARG A 168 -18.44 -14.72 2.60
C ARG A 168 -18.60 -14.15 3.99
N ASP A 169 -17.80 -14.62 4.92
CA ASP A 169 -17.87 -14.13 6.29
C ASP A 169 -17.21 -12.76 6.45
N ALA A 170 -17.77 -11.92 7.33
CA ALA A 170 -17.19 -10.62 7.62
C ALA A 170 -15.85 -10.75 8.38
N MET A 171 -14.81 -10.11 7.88
CA MET A 171 -13.45 -10.13 8.43
C MET A 171 -13.29 -9.11 9.56
N THR A 172 -12.40 -9.40 10.52
CA THR A 172 -11.89 -8.41 11.47
C THR A 172 -10.44 -8.06 11.13
N LEU A 173 -10.16 -6.76 11.02
CA LEU A 173 -8.84 -6.22 10.69
C LEU A 173 -8.27 -5.47 11.89
N THR A 174 -7.01 -5.72 12.22
CA THR A 174 -6.22 -4.82 13.07
C THR A 174 -5.18 -4.12 12.22
N LEU A 175 -5.18 -2.80 12.28
CA LEU A 175 -4.25 -1.92 11.59
C LEU A 175 -3.33 -1.24 12.61
N VAL A 176 -2.04 -1.53 12.53
CA VAL A 176 -1.02 -0.91 13.38
C VAL A 176 -0.27 0.13 12.57
N GLY A 177 -0.47 1.41 12.90
CA GLY A 177 0.00 2.57 12.14
C GLY A 177 -1.13 3.25 11.39
N ALA A 178 -1.62 4.35 11.94
CA ALA A 178 -2.68 5.21 11.41
C ALA A 178 -2.15 6.26 10.41
N GLY A 179 -1.07 5.92 9.71
CA GLY A 179 -0.50 6.74 8.65
C GLY A 179 -1.13 6.46 7.27
N ARG A 180 -0.55 7.08 6.25
CA ARG A 180 -1.01 6.97 4.85
C ARG A 180 -1.04 5.53 4.33
N VAL A 181 0.00 4.75 4.63
CA VAL A 181 0.04 3.33 4.22
C VAL A 181 -1.10 2.57 4.88
N GLY A 182 -1.36 2.82 6.16
CA GLY A 182 -2.44 2.16 6.88
C GLY A 182 -3.81 2.47 6.29
N LEU A 183 -4.10 3.76 6.07
CA LEU A 183 -5.30 4.22 5.37
C LEU A 183 -5.50 3.52 4.02
N TYR A 184 -4.50 3.59 3.13
CA TYR A 184 -4.65 3.00 1.80
C TYR A 184 -4.73 1.48 1.84
N THR A 185 -4.14 0.83 2.84
CA THR A 185 -4.23 -0.62 2.99
C THR A 185 -5.67 -1.01 3.34
N ALA A 186 -6.27 -0.35 4.34
CA ALA A 186 -7.67 -0.58 4.69
C ALA A 186 -8.62 -0.31 3.50
N TRP A 187 -8.39 0.78 2.76
CA TRP A 187 -9.18 1.13 1.58
C TRP A 187 -9.02 0.13 0.42
N CYS A 188 -7.82 -0.36 0.15
CA CYS A 188 -7.63 -1.38 -0.88
C CYS A 188 -8.23 -2.72 -0.46
N LEU A 189 -8.06 -3.11 0.80
CA LEU A 189 -8.60 -4.36 1.35
C LEU A 189 -10.12 -4.40 1.29
N SER A 190 -10.81 -3.27 1.50
CA SER A 190 -12.28 -3.23 1.45
C SER A 190 -12.87 -3.51 0.07
N ARG A 191 -12.04 -3.61 -0.98
CA ARG A 191 -12.45 -4.06 -2.32
C ARG A 191 -12.45 -5.57 -2.47
N PHE A 192 -11.73 -6.28 -1.60
CA PHE A 192 -11.63 -7.74 -1.61
C PHE A 192 -12.44 -8.38 -0.49
N PHE A 193 -12.56 -7.69 0.65
CA PHE A 193 -13.18 -8.22 1.87
C PHE A 193 -14.25 -7.29 2.43
N THR A 194 -15.31 -7.88 2.95
CA THR A 194 -16.27 -7.22 3.83
C THR A 194 -15.72 -7.24 5.26
N PHE A 195 -15.64 -6.09 5.92
CA PHE A 195 -15.19 -6.00 7.31
C PHE A 195 -16.37 -5.73 8.25
N SER A 196 -16.44 -6.46 9.37
CA SER A 196 -17.35 -6.15 10.47
C SER A 196 -16.72 -5.15 11.44
N GLN A 197 -15.40 -5.23 11.63
CA GLN A 197 -14.65 -4.38 12.53
C GLN A 197 -13.22 -4.11 12.03
N ILE A 198 -12.78 -2.86 12.16
CA ILE A 198 -11.40 -2.43 11.98
C ILE A 198 -10.92 -1.81 13.30
N ASN A 199 -9.91 -2.41 13.92
CA ASN A 199 -9.21 -1.84 15.07
C ASN A 199 -7.98 -1.08 14.59
N VAL A 200 -7.80 0.16 15.04
CA VAL A 200 -6.64 1.00 14.69
C VAL A 200 -5.80 1.23 15.93
N VAL A 201 -4.53 0.84 15.85
CA VAL A 201 -3.51 1.03 16.88
C VAL A 201 -2.45 1.99 16.34
N ASP A 202 -2.21 3.11 17.03
CA ASP A 202 -1.11 4.02 16.71
C ASP A 202 -0.48 4.55 18.00
N ARG A 203 0.78 4.95 17.94
CA ARG A 203 1.49 5.60 19.06
C ARG A 203 0.90 6.99 19.38
N GLN A 204 0.27 7.63 18.40
CA GLN A 204 -0.42 8.89 18.54
C GLN A 204 -1.93 8.65 18.42
N THR A 205 -2.62 8.64 19.55
CA THR A 205 -4.07 8.36 19.62
C THR A 205 -4.88 9.23 18.66
N GLU A 206 -4.55 10.52 18.54
CA GLU A 206 -5.22 11.46 17.63
C GLU A 206 -5.17 11.01 16.15
N ARG A 207 -4.07 10.37 15.72
CA ARG A 207 -3.97 9.82 14.35
C ARG A 207 -4.90 8.61 14.16
N ALA A 208 -4.98 7.75 15.18
CA ALA A 208 -5.89 6.61 15.16
C ALA A 208 -7.35 7.07 15.14
N GLU A 209 -7.71 8.05 15.97
CA GLU A 209 -9.06 8.65 15.99
C GLU A 209 -9.42 9.27 14.63
N ALA A 210 -8.51 10.05 14.04
CA ALA A 210 -8.72 10.65 12.72
C ALA A 210 -8.91 9.59 11.63
N LEU A 211 -8.13 8.50 11.66
CA LEU A 211 -8.28 7.40 10.72
C LEU A 211 -9.60 6.67 10.92
N CYS A 212 -9.99 6.33 12.15
CA CYS A 212 -11.27 5.70 12.44
C CYS A 212 -12.46 6.56 11.95
N GLY A 213 -12.42 7.88 12.18
CA GLY A 213 -13.44 8.79 11.68
C GLY A 213 -13.55 8.80 10.15
N PHE A 214 -12.41 8.76 9.45
CA PHE A 214 -12.40 8.64 7.99
C PHE A 214 -12.90 7.28 7.50
N LEU A 215 -12.47 6.19 8.14
CA LEU A 215 -12.90 4.83 7.79
C LEU A 215 -14.40 4.64 8.00
N GLN A 216 -14.97 5.23 9.05
CA GLN A 216 -16.43 5.20 9.27
C GLN A 216 -17.20 5.90 8.15
N THR A 217 -16.64 6.96 7.56
CA THR A 217 -17.23 7.63 6.39
C THR A 217 -17.09 6.76 5.13
N LEU A 218 -15.96 6.07 4.99
CA LEU A 218 -15.65 5.23 3.84
C LEU A 218 -16.43 3.90 3.84
N LEU A 219 -16.63 3.33 5.03
CA LEU A 219 -17.21 2.01 5.28
C LEU A 219 -18.27 2.14 6.38
N PRO A 220 -19.47 2.70 6.06
CA PRO A 220 -20.48 3.01 7.07
C PRO A 220 -20.99 1.79 7.84
N ASP A 221 -20.96 0.60 7.22
CA ASP A 221 -21.42 -0.65 7.83
C ASP A 221 -20.33 -1.39 8.61
N CYS A 222 -19.09 -0.87 8.63
CA CYS A 222 -17.98 -1.43 9.38
C CYS A 222 -17.72 -0.59 10.63
N ARG A 223 -17.66 -1.24 11.79
CA ARG A 223 -17.24 -0.56 13.03
C ARG A 223 -15.75 -0.25 12.98
N SER A 224 -15.36 1.00 13.26
CA SER A 224 -13.95 1.39 13.35
C SER A 224 -13.62 1.90 14.75
N ASP A 225 -12.74 1.20 15.48
CA ASP A 225 -12.40 1.53 16.87
C ASP A 225 -10.90 1.83 17.04
N VAL A 226 -10.60 2.75 17.96
CA VAL A 226 -9.22 2.96 18.43
C VAL A 226 -8.92 1.92 19.50
N ALA A 227 -7.81 1.20 19.33
CA ALA A 227 -7.33 0.21 20.29
C ALA A 227 -6.00 0.66 20.93
N GLY A 228 -5.83 0.37 22.22
CA GLY A 228 -4.63 0.74 22.97
C GLY A 228 -3.42 -0.14 22.63
N SER A 229 -3.66 -1.42 22.35
CA SER A 229 -2.64 -2.39 21.98
C SER A 229 -3.15 -3.39 20.93
N ILE A 230 -2.21 -4.00 20.20
CA ILE A 230 -2.48 -5.12 19.29
C ILE A 230 -3.13 -6.28 20.06
N ASN A 231 -2.71 -6.49 21.32
CA ASN A 231 -3.17 -7.59 22.17
C ASN A 231 -4.62 -7.44 22.63
N ASP A 232 -5.20 -6.24 22.50
CA ASP A 232 -6.60 -5.98 22.84
C ASP A 232 -7.55 -6.35 21.68
N CYS A 233 -7.00 -6.74 20.53
CA CYS A 233 -7.76 -6.92 19.30
C CYS A 233 -7.85 -8.40 18.90
N ASP A 234 -9.07 -8.89 18.66
CA ASP A 234 -9.30 -10.17 17.99
C ASP A 234 -9.41 -9.95 16.47
N SER A 235 -8.32 -10.25 15.75
CA SER A 235 -8.22 -9.95 14.31
C SER A 235 -7.89 -11.18 13.48
N ARG A 236 -8.60 -11.32 12.36
CA ARG A 236 -8.27 -12.33 11.33
C ARG A 236 -7.15 -11.86 10.42
N LEU A 237 -7.02 -10.55 10.25
CA LEU A 237 -5.96 -9.94 9.46
C LEU A 237 -5.27 -8.85 10.30
N LEU A 238 -3.96 -8.95 10.41
CA LEU A 238 -3.11 -7.96 11.06
C LEU A 238 -2.23 -7.28 10.02
N VAL A 239 -2.29 -5.95 9.96
CA VAL A 239 -1.45 -5.13 9.08
C VAL A 239 -0.53 -4.25 9.92
N LEU A 240 0.78 -4.38 9.70
CA LEU A 240 1.80 -3.56 10.36
C LEU A 240 2.32 -2.50 9.37
N ALA A 241 1.83 -1.27 9.50
CA ALA A 241 2.13 -0.12 8.65
C ALA A 241 2.81 1.02 9.45
N THR A 242 3.84 0.67 10.24
CA THR A 242 4.54 1.60 11.13
C THR A 242 5.92 1.99 10.62
N ASP A 243 6.50 3.03 11.21
CA ASP A 243 7.90 3.41 11.07
C ASP A 243 8.77 2.94 12.25
N SER A 244 8.29 1.96 13.02
CA SER A 244 8.99 1.44 14.19
C SER A 244 10.34 0.85 13.81
N THR A 245 11.36 1.17 14.60
CA THR A 245 12.71 0.57 14.51
C THR A 245 12.89 -0.59 15.47
N ARG A 246 11.82 -1.02 16.15
CA ARG A 246 11.80 -2.15 17.09
C ARG A 246 10.68 -3.11 16.71
N PRO A 247 10.82 -4.42 16.99
CA PRO A 247 9.72 -5.37 16.86
C PRO A 247 8.51 -4.88 17.66
N ILE A 248 7.33 -4.93 17.03
CA ILE A 248 6.05 -4.48 17.63
C ILE A 248 5.04 -5.61 17.78
N PHE A 249 5.36 -6.79 17.26
CA PHE A 249 4.47 -7.95 17.27
C PHE A 249 5.33 -9.22 17.38
N ASN A 250 4.87 -10.16 18.21
CA ASN A 250 5.46 -11.47 18.37
C ASN A 250 4.43 -12.52 17.89
N PRO A 251 4.72 -13.29 16.82
CA PRO A 251 3.78 -14.28 16.31
C PRO A 251 3.48 -15.40 17.31
N ASP A 252 4.38 -15.68 18.26
CA ASP A 252 4.17 -16.71 19.29
C ASP A 252 3.16 -16.27 20.37
N GLU A 253 2.85 -14.97 20.45
CA GLU A 253 1.82 -14.42 21.34
C GLU A 253 0.40 -14.52 20.77
N LEU A 254 0.25 -14.99 19.52
CA LEU A 254 -1.05 -15.43 19.02
C LEU A 254 -1.50 -16.63 19.84
N GLN A 255 -2.34 -16.39 20.85
CA GLN A 255 -3.11 -17.47 21.42
C GLN A 255 -3.92 -18.09 20.27
N PRO A 256 -3.82 -19.41 20.02
CA PRO A 256 -4.78 -20.05 19.14
C PRO A 256 -6.17 -19.66 19.63
N PRO A 257 -7.14 -19.38 18.73
CA PRO A 257 -8.49 -19.03 19.16
C PRO A 257 -8.92 -20.09 20.16
N ARG A 258 -9.34 -19.64 21.35
CA ARG A 258 -9.84 -20.55 22.39
C ARG A 258 -10.99 -21.30 21.74
N LEU A 259 -10.75 -22.55 21.34
CA LEU A 259 -11.82 -23.50 21.11
C LEU A 259 -12.70 -23.36 22.35
N GLY A 260 -13.96 -22.99 22.13
CA GLY A 260 -14.99 -23.15 23.13
C GLY A 260 -15.05 -24.63 23.46
N THR A 261 -14.17 -25.10 24.33
CA THR A 261 -14.33 -26.35 25.03
C THR A 261 -15.53 -26.08 25.92
N ASN A 262 -16.72 -26.32 25.39
CA ASN A 262 -17.80 -26.77 26.24
C ASN A 262 -17.33 -28.16 26.69
N PRO A 263 -16.88 -28.35 27.93
CA PRO A 263 -16.58 -29.69 28.38
C PRO A 263 -17.94 -30.37 28.50
N LEU A 264 -18.33 -31.14 27.48
CA LEU A 264 -19.31 -32.18 27.71
C LEU A 264 -18.68 -33.13 28.73
N GLY A 265 -19.12 -32.99 29.98
CA GLY A 265 -18.79 -33.95 31.03
C GLY A 265 -19.24 -35.35 30.60
N PRO A 266 -18.61 -36.41 31.12
CA PRO A 266 -18.77 -37.79 30.64
C PRO A 266 -20.15 -38.43 30.85
N ASP A 267 -21.19 -37.68 31.25
CA ASP A 267 -22.45 -38.24 31.74
C ASP A 267 -23.67 -38.04 30.84
N GLN A 268 -23.52 -37.68 29.56
CA GLN A 268 -24.68 -37.57 28.66
C GLN A 268 -24.41 -38.15 27.26
N LEU A 269 -24.54 -39.47 27.14
CA LEU A 269 -24.97 -40.17 25.93
C LEU A 269 -26.09 -41.16 26.33
N PRO A 270 -27.27 -41.14 25.68
CA PRO A 270 -28.12 -42.32 25.62
C PRO A 270 -27.52 -43.40 24.71
#